data_AF-F9T3S1-F1
#
_entry.id   AF-F9T3S1-F1
#
_cell.length_a   1.000
_cell.length_b   1.000
_cell.length_c   1.000
_cell.angle_alpha   90.00
_cell.angle_beta   90.00
_cell.angle_gamma   90.00
#
_symmetry.space_group_name_H-M   'P 1'
#
loop_
_entity.id
_entity.type
_entity.pdbx_description
1 polymer ?
#
loop_
_entity_poly.entity_id
_entity_poly.type
_entity_poly.pdbx_seq_one_letter_code
_entity_poly.pdbx_strand_id
1 'polypeptide(L)'
;MINGIWTSGTFKANSRSKSIFGRRKGLLTEIDKLLEKAHVSSDDEALLPHLYAIDKACQAWLDAHPLTASKPEKGKKLSARRQGIEALREQISKKRAELYKIPQSALNQRKAITDLYESSTTQLNVAPGGQDPRTLKARAAFHQEMLDKTIEQAIKLGHDKNAFNTEQLGFLSAKSCLKVDSVLDPSKKKACYIEAIRILTAMLGKNSELAKRFESTGIEVVVVPADRPMTDLPEFASLKGVGIAQQSSSVSRGWDSTRGVGGLQIGAKMYVAITEENLLGTDVDAKLKTIGGGCYASQYSTSSHEFAHSLHLSDATSLAQKQAITRSFNNKKKVRIDSANTRIFIDDPLFVPAQHTLDALFSQEWVDGPRRNLTRLPTPKQYWVWVTKHHAYATNPDGSHLMYTSHYELQDCYAAFDEKEYFAQCTNAYLGANSGSDPYTQRPRNNGEAWIRKHEEPEMVKLLDELYSSGTTTAFSHSHLEGTNRDDGVDVTTISDYIKAHVAKAKTNPTV
;
A
#
# COMPACT_ATOMS: atom_id res chain seq x y z
N MET A 1 -10.14 -27.42 31.67
CA MET A 1 -10.17 -26.47 30.54
C MET A 1 -11.63 -26.24 30.21
N ILE A 2 -12.08 -24.99 30.17
CA ILE A 2 -13.42 -24.61 29.71
C ILE A 2 -13.15 -23.69 28.52
N ASN A 3 -13.75 -23.94 27.36
CA ASN A 3 -13.48 -23.22 26.10
C ASN A 3 -12.15 -23.54 25.36
N GLY A 4 -11.49 -24.66 25.65
CA GLY A 4 -10.30 -25.11 24.88
C GLY A 4 -9.00 -24.32 25.15
N ILE A 5 -9.02 -23.40 26.13
CA ILE A 5 -7.86 -22.69 26.65
C ILE A 5 -7.67 -23.01 28.15
N TRP A 6 -6.48 -22.71 28.70
CA TRP A 6 -6.20 -22.95 30.12
C TRP A 6 -7.05 -22.08 31.05
N THR A 7 -7.49 -22.67 32.17
CA THR A 7 -8.12 -21.90 33.26
C THR A 7 -7.07 -21.08 34.01
N SER A 8 -7.52 -20.08 34.77
CA SER A 8 -6.67 -19.37 35.73
C SER A 8 -5.85 -20.31 36.62
N GLY A 9 -6.46 -21.38 37.14
CA GLY A 9 -5.79 -22.39 37.95
C GLY A 9 -4.67 -23.12 37.19
N THR A 10 -4.95 -23.55 35.96
CA THR A 10 -3.96 -24.22 35.09
C THR A 10 -2.83 -23.27 34.70
N PHE A 11 -3.13 -22.01 34.36
CA PHE A 11 -2.13 -21.00 34.07
C PHE A 11 -1.23 -20.73 35.28
N LYS A 12 -1.80 -20.58 36.48
CA LYS A 12 -1.05 -20.39 37.73
C LYS A 12 -0.08 -21.55 37.99
N ALA A 13 -0.54 -22.80 37.81
CA ALA A 13 0.27 -24.00 38.03
C ALA A 13 1.48 -24.10 37.07
N ASN A 14 1.35 -23.59 35.84
CA ASN A 14 2.39 -23.68 34.82
C ASN A 14 3.27 -22.44 34.72
N SER A 15 2.86 -21.29 35.29
CA SER A 15 3.57 -20.01 35.10
C SER A 15 3.99 -19.28 36.38
N ARG A 16 3.42 -19.61 37.55
CA ARG A 16 3.75 -18.93 38.83
C ARG A 16 4.68 -19.80 39.70
N SER A 17 5.80 -19.23 40.11
CA SER A 17 6.72 -19.83 41.09
C SER A 17 6.36 -19.31 42.49
N LYS A 18 6.63 -20.10 43.54
CA LYS A 18 6.47 -19.72 44.97
C LYS A 18 7.46 -18.64 45.46
N SER A 19 8.36 -18.14 44.61
CA SER A 19 9.39 -17.15 45.00
C SER A 19 8.85 -15.71 45.13
N ILE A 20 9.32 -15.00 46.16
CA ILE A 20 8.67 -13.85 46.81
C ILE A 20 9.24 -12.47 46.38
N PHE A 21 10.10 -12.37 45.36
CA PHE A 21 10.74 -11.09 45.04
C PHE A 21 10.22 -10.38 43.78
N GLY A 22 9.64 -9.20 44.01
CA GLY A 22 9.79 -8.02 43.15
C GLY A 22 8.59 -7.67 42.25
N ARG A 23 8.37 -6.34 42.12
CA ARG A 23 7.38 -5.52 41.35
C ARG A 23 6.87 -6.01 39.97
N ARG A 24 7.29 -7.18 39.47
CA ARG A 24 7.07 -7.74 38.13
C ARG A 24 5.89 -8.73 38.07
N LYS A 25 5.01 -8.70 39.09
CA LYS A 25 3.80 -9.51 39.24
C LYS A 25 2.63 -9.02 38.36
N GLY A 26 2.71 -7.80 37.81
CA GLY A 26 1.62 -7.10 37.11
C GLY A 26 1.06 -7.84 35.90
N LEU A 27 1.88 -8.04 34.85
CA LEU A 27 1.44 -8.69 33.60
C LEU A 27 0.95 -10.14 33.81
N LEU A 28 1.58 -10.91 34.70
CA LEU A 28 1.11 -12.26 35.04
C LEU A 28 -0.20 -12.26 35.86
N THR A 29 -0.49 -11.17 36.57
CA THR A 29 -1.78 -10.97 37.26
C THR A 29 -2.84 -10.49 36.28
N GLU A 30 -2.45 -9.70 35.28
CA GLU A 30 -3.32 -9.26 34.20
C GLU A 30 -3.75 -10.43 33.31
N ILE A 31 -2.81 -11.25 32.84
CA ILE A 31 -3.12 -12.48 32.08
C ILE A 31 -4.09 -13.36 32.85
N ASP A 32 -3.86 -13.54 34.15
CA ASP A 32 -4.72 -14.34 35.03
C ASP A 32 -6.14 -13.78 35.15
N LYS A 33 -6.30 -12.47 35.37
CA LYS A 33 -7.61 -11.81 35.38
C LYS A 33 -8.32 -11.91 34.03
N LEU A 34 -7.58 -11.78 32.94
CA LEU A 34 -8.14 -11.91 31.60
C LEU A 34 -8.60 -13.34 31.29
N LEU A 35 -7.88 -14.35 31.81
CA LEU A 35 -8.30 -15.75 31.72
C LEU A 35 -9.59 -16.00 32.50
N GLU A 36 -9.74 -15.43 33.70
CA GLU A 36 -11.00 -15.52 34.46
C GLU A 36 -12.16 -14.90 33.68
N LYS A 37 -11.96 -13.73 33.05
CA LYS A 37 -12.97 -13.10 32.19
C LYS A 37 -13.33 -13.95 30.96
N ALA A 38 -12.33 -14.49 30.26
CA ALA A 38 -12.57 -15.35 29.10
C ALA A 38 -13.36 -16.63 29.45
N HIS A 39 -13.24 -17.13 30.67
CA HIS A 39 -13.94 -18.34 31.11
C HIS A 39 -15.40 -18.09 31.50
N VAL A 40 -15.79 -16.83 31.70
CA VAL A 40 -17.17 -16.45 32.00
C VAL A 40 -17.87 -15.76 30.81
N SER A 41 -17.24 -15.72 29.64
CA SER A 41 -17.86 -15.25 28.40
C SER A 41 -19.09 -16.09 28.05
N SER A 42 -20.17 -15.42 27.66
CA SER A 42 -21.49 -16.03 27.38
C SER A 42 -21.51 -16.90 26.12
N ASP A 43 -20.67 -16.56 25.15
CA ASP A 43 -20.63 -17.14 23.80
C ASP A 43 -19.28 -16.90 23.13
N ASP A 44 -19.12 -17.45 21.92
CA ASP A 44 -17.88 -17.40 21.14
C ASP A 44 -17.52 -15.99 20.65
N GLU A 45 -18.50 -15.11 20.45
CA GLU A 45 -18.30 -13.72 20.01
C GLU A 45 -17.79 -12.85 21.17
N ALA A 46 -18.39 -12.99 22.36
CA ALA A 46 -17.95 -12.36 23.60
C ALA A 46 -16.59 -12.91 24.09
N LEU A 47 -16.21 -14.12 23.69
CA LEU A 47 -14.92 -14.73 24.01
C LEU A 47 -13.77 -14.12 23.21
N LEU A 48 -14.00 -13.75 21.95
CA LEU A 48 -12.95 -13.36 21.01
C LEU A 48 -12.11 -12.13 21.43
N PRO A 49 -12.69 -11.01 21.90
CA PRO A 49 -11.91 -9.86 22.40
C PRO A 49 -11.03 -10.21 23.61
N HIS A 50 -11.49 -11.11 24.47
CA HIS A 50 -10.73 -11.57 25.63
C HIS A 50 -9.53 -12.42 25.20
N LEU A 51 -9.69 -13.29 24.18
CA LEU A 51 -8.57 -14.05 23.60
C LEU A 51 -7.48 -13.12 23.01
N TYR A 52 -7.86 -12.04 22.34
CA TYR A 52 -6.92 -11.01 21.86
C TYR A 52 -6.19 -10.29 23.00
N ALA A 53 -6.92 -9.90 24.05
CA ALA A 53 -6.32 -9.23 25.20
C ALA A 53 -5.32 -10.13 25.94
N ILE A 54 -5.63 -11.43 26.09
CA ILE A 54 -4.72 -12.40 26.71
C ILE A 54 -3.45 -12.57 25.85
N ASP A 55 -3.58 -12.75 24.53
CA ASP A 55 -2.42 -12.91 23.65
C ASP A 55 -1.51 -11.67 23.67
N LYS A 56 -2.10 -10.46 23.65
CA LYS A 56 -1.37 -9.20 23.76
C LYS A 56 -0.62 -9.09 25.09
N ALA A 57 -1.24 -9.47 26.21
CA ALA A 57 -0.59 -9.45 27.52
C ALA A 57 0.54 -10.50 27.62
N CYS A 58 0.36 -11.68 27.01
CA CYS A 58 1.41 -12.70 26.89
C CYS A 58 2.59 -12.21 26.04
N GLN A 59 2.33 -11.56 24.90
CA GLN A 59 3.38 -10.99 24.04
C GLN A 59 4.15 -9.88 24.76
N ALA A 60 3.45 -8.94 25.42
CA ALA A 60 4.07 -7.90 26.23
C ALA A 60 4.96 -8.49 27.34
N TRP A 61 4.56 -9.62 27.92
CA TRP A 61 5.40 -10.35 28.87
C TRP A 61 6.66 -10.91 28.20
N LEU A 62 6.55 -11.54 27.02
CA LEU A 62 7.71 -12.09 26.29
C LEU A 62 8.69 -11.00 25.84
N ASP A 63 8.19 -9.86 25.40
CA ASP A 63 8.99 -8.71 24.97
C ASP A 63 9.75 -8.09 26.15
N ALA A 64 9.13 -8.04 27.33
CA ALA A 64 9.77 -7.63 28.56
C ALA A 64 10.77 -8.66 29.12
N HIS A 65 10.80 -9.88 28.57
CA HIS A 65 11.70 -10.97 28.95
C HIS A 65 12.40 -11.57 27.73
N PRO A 66 13.16 -10.77 26.95
CA PRO A 66 13.79 -11.25 25.72
C PRO A 66 14.91 -12.25 26.01
N LEU A 67 15.15 -13.17 25.08
CA LEU A 67 16.31 -14.07 25.15
C LEU A 67 17.57 -13.25 24.86
N THR A 68 18.53 -13.19 25.78
CA THR A 68 19.78 -12.44 25.56
C THR A 68 20.75 -13.22 24.66
N ALA A 69 21.28 -12.57 23.62
CA ALA A 69 22.15 -13.18 22.61
C ALA A 69 23.48 -13.77 23.13
N SER A 70 23.97 -13.38 24.32
CA SER A 70 25.24 -13.86 24.90
C SER A 70 25.14 -15.17 25.71
N LYS A 71 23.95 -15.74 25.81
CA LYS A 71 23.75 -17.15 26.13
C LYS A 71 22.75 -17.71 25.11
N PRO A 72 23.22 -18.26 23.98
CA PRO A 72 22.38 -19.20 23.28
C PRO A 72 22.11 -20.32 24.29
N GLU A 73 20.88 -20.45 24.77
CA GLU A 73 20.42 -21.63 25.51
C GLU A 73 20.36 -22.84 24.56
N LYS A 74 21.45 -23.13 23.84
CA LYS A 74 21.67 -24.45 23.26
C LYS A 74 21.89 -25.41 24.44
N GLY A 75 20.79 -26.01 24.89
CA GLY A 75 20.79 -27.10 25.85
C GLY A 75 20.31 -26.78 27.28
N LYS A 76 19.89 -25.55 27.61
CA LYS A 76 19.17 -25.29 28.87
C LYS A 76 17.69 -25.10 28.58
N LYS A 77 16.84 -25.89 29.26
CA LYS A 77 15.38 -25.84 29.11
C LYS A 77 14.89 -24.42 29.40
N LEU A 78 14.10 -23.85 28.48
CA LEU A 78 13.33 -22.63 28.71
C LEU A 78 12.69 -22.69 30.11
N SER A 79 12.65 -21.56 30.82
CA SER A 79 11.96 -21.52 32.11
C SER A 79 10.54 -22.06 31.95
N ALA A 80 10.08 -22.89 32.89
CA ALA A 80 8.71 -23.44 32.88
C ALA A 80 7.66 -22.34 32.69
N ARG A 81 7.96 -21.14 33.22
CA ARG A 81 7.13 -19.92 33.03
C ARG A 81 7.03 -19.47 31.58
N ARG A 82 8.13 -19.39 30.85
CA ARG A 82 8.11 -19.00 29.43
C ARG A 82 7.43 -20.07 28.58
N GLN A 83 7.74 -21.34 28.84
CA GLN A 83 7.06 -22.47 28.19
C GLN A 83 5.55 -22.43 28.42
N GLY A 84 5.11 -22.14 29.65
CA GLY A 84 3.69 -21.99 29.97
C GLY A 84 3.02 -20.83 29.23
N ILE A 85 3.70 -19.69 29.08
CA ILE A 85 3.15 -18.53 28.36
C ILE A 85 3.09 -18.79 26.86
N GLU A 86 4.14 -19.37 26.27
CA GLU A 86 4.15 -19.74 24.85
C GLU A 86 3.10 -20.82 24.53
N ALA A 87 2.92 -21.83 25.40
CA ALA A 87 1.88 -22.85 25.25
C ALA A 87 0.46 -22.30 25.37
N LEU A 88 0.25 -21.31 26.25
CA LEU A 88 -1.04 -20.62 26.35
C LEU A 88 -1.36 -19.85 25.06
N ARG A 89 -0.38 -19.16 24.48
CA ARG A 89 -0.56 -18.46 23.19
C ARG A 89 -0.88 -19.43 22.05
N GLU A 90 -0.24 -20.59 22.02
CA GLU A 90 -0.54 -21.62 21.02
C GLU A 90 -1.99 -22.11 21.12
N GLN A 91 -2.50 -22.33 22.33
CA GLN A 91 -3.91 -22.70 22.54
C GLN A 91 -4.88 -21.59 22.13
N ILE A 92 -4.56 -20.34 22.46
CA ILE A 92 -5.37 -19.19 22.03
C ILE A 92 -5.41 -19.11 20.51
N SER A 93 -4.27 -19.33 19.85
CA SER A 93 -4.19 -19.36 18.38
C SER A 93 -5.06 -20.48 17.79
N LYS A 94 -4.95 -21.71 18.31
CA LYS A 94 -5.76 -22.85 17.88
C LYS A 94 -7.26 -22.64 18.10
N LYS A 95 -7.65 -22.16 19.28
CA LYS A 95 -9.05 -21.91 19.60
C LYS A 95 -9.62 -20.79 18.74
N ARG A 96 -8.88 -19.71 18.50
CA ARG A 96 -9.26 -18.68 17.53
C ARG A 96 -9.50 -19.30 16.16
N ALA A 97 -8.57 -20.11 15.64
CA ALA A 97 -8.71 -20.79 14.35
C ALA A 97 -9.94 -21.72 14.27
N GLU A 98 -10.32 -22.37 15.37
CA GLU A 98 -11.54 -23.19 15.46
C GLU A 98 -12.83 -22.36 15.45
N LEU A 99 -12.86 -21.24 16.18
CA LEU A 99 -13.98 -20.29 16.18
C LEU A 99 -14.19 -19.62 14.81
N TYR A 100 -13.19 -19.69 13.93
CA TYR A 100 -13.28 -19.22 12.53
C TYR A 100 -13.77 -20.30 11.54
N LYS A 101 -14.11 -21.53 11.95
CA LYS A 101 -14.59 -22.58 11.03
C LYS A 101 -16.06 -22.39 10.65
N ILE A 102 -16.31 -22.32 9.34
CA ILE A 102 -17.62 -22.13 8.72
C ILE A 102 -18.37 -23.48 8.60
N PRO A 103 -19.68 -23.57 8.91
CA PRO A 103 -20.46 -24.81 8.78
C PRO A 103 -20.53 -25.36 7.35
N GLN A 104 -20.64 -26.69 7.18
CA GLN A 104 -20.68 -27.34 5.85
C GLN A 104 -21.87 -26.90 4.97
N SER A 105 -23.01 -26.58 5.58
CA SER A 105 -24.16 -25.98 4.87
C SER A 105 -23.81 -24.60 4.29
N ALA A 106 -23.06 -23.78 5.04
CA ALA A 106 -22.55 -22.51 4.57
C ALA A 106 -21.42 -22.68 3.54
N LEU A 107 -20.62 -23.76 3.60
CA LEU A 107 -19.67 -24.12 2.54
C LEU A 107 -20.39 -24.49 1.23
N ASN A 108 -21.50 -25.23 1.30
CA ASN A 108 -22.28 -25.60 0.11
C ASN A 108 -22.99 -24.38 -0.51
N GLN A 109 -23.49 -23.44 0.32
CA GLN A 109 -24.05 -22.16 -0.14
C GLN A 109 -22.96 -21.26 -0.76
N ARG A 110 -21.77 -21.20 -0.17
CA ARG A 110 -20.60 -20.51 -0.74
C ARG A 110 -20.18 -21.12 -2.06
N LYS A 111 -20.17 -22.46 -2.17
CA LYS A 111 -19.88 -23.17 -3.42
C LYS A 111 -20.85 -22.80 -4.53
N ALA A 112 -22.15 -22.63 -4.25
CA ALA A 112 -23.12 -22.19 -5.26
C ALA A 112 -22.85 -20.76 -5.79
N ILE A 113 -22.37 -19.85 -4.93
CA ILE A 113 -21.93 -18.50 -5.33
C ILE A 113 -20.62 -18.57 -6.15
N THR A 114 -19.67 -19.39 -5.71
CA THR A 114 -18.40 -19.63 -6.41
C THR A 114 -18.61 -20.29 -7.77
N ASP A 115 -19.48 -21.30 -7.90
CA ASP A 115 -19.77 -21.98 -9.17
C ASP A 115 -20.44 -21.02 -10.18
N LEU A 116 -21.30 -20.10 -9.71
CA LEU A 116 -21.88 -19.03 -10.53
C LEU A 116 -20.78 -18.09 -11.07
N TYR A 117 -19.78 -17.80 -10.25
CA TYR A 117 -18.66 -16.91 -10.56
C TYR A 117 -17.61 -17.58 -11.47
N GLU A 118 -17.25 -18.84 -11.23
CA GLU A 118 -16.35 -19.61 -12.10
C GLU A 118 -16.97 -19.77 -13.49
N SER A 119 -18.29 -20.00 -13.58
CA SER A 119 -18.99 -20.03 -14.87
C SER A 119 -18.90 -18.69 -15.63
N SER A 120 -18.92 -17.54 -14.95
CA SER A 120 -18.74 -16.22 -15.57
C SER A 120 -17.32 -15.99 -16.06
N THR A 121 -16.33 -16.50 -15.33
CA THR A 121 -14.91 -16.42 -15.69
C THR A 121 -14.62 -17.27 -16.92
N THR A 122 -15.23 -18.46 -17.01
CA THR A 122 -15.19 -19.31 -18.21
C THR A 122 -15.91 -18.66 -19.40
N GLN A 123 -17.03 -17.96 -19.16
CA GLN A 123 -17.75 -17.18 -20.18
C GLN A 123 -17.05 -15.86 -20.58
N LEU A 124 -16.05 -15.39 -19.83
CA LEU A 124 -15.13 -14.34 -20.23
C LEU A 124 -14.00 -14.86 -21.14
N ASN A 125 -13.64 -16.14 -20.99
CA ASN A 125 -12.50 -16.78 -21.66
C ASN A 125 -12.87 -17.59 -22.93
N VAL A 126 -13.99 -17.31 -23.59
CA VAL A 126 -14.62 -18.22 -24.59
C VAL A 126 -13.83 -18.44 -25.89
N ALA A 127 -12.67 -17.80 -26.10
CA ALA A 127 -11.84 -18.03 -27.29
C ALA A 127 -10.58 -18.82 -26.97
N PRO A 128 -10.18 -19.81 -27.82
CA PRO A 128 -8.87 -20.43 -27.74
C PRO A 128 -7.80 -19.35 -27.94
N GLY A 129 -7.06 -19.01 -26.88
CA GLY A 129 -6.10 -17.91 -26.86
C GLY A 129 -6.33 -16.86 -25.77
N GLY A 130 -7.39 -16.98 -24.94
CA GLY A 130 -7.57 -16.15 -23.75
C GLY A 130 -8.02 -14.72 -24.01
N GLN A 131 -8.57 -14.43 -25.20
CA GLN A 131 -9.13 -13.12 -25.53
C GLN A 131 -10.66 -13.13 -25.54
N ASP A 132 -11.27 -12.21 -24.79
CA ASP A 132 -12.70 -11.95 -24.82
C ASP A 132 -13.06 -11.08 -26.05
N PRO A 133 -13.93 -11.52 -26.97
CA PRO A 133 -14.29 -10.77 -28.17
C PRO A 133 -15.12 -9.50 -27.90
N ARG A 134 -15.59 -9.27 -26.67
CA ARG A 134 -16.36 -8.07 -26.28
C ARG A 134 -15.47 -6.83 -26.16
N THR A 135 -15.99 -5.66 -26.52
CA THR A 135 -15.35 -4.34 -26.29
C THR A 135 -15.24 -4.01 -24.80
N LEU A 136 -14.37 -3.07 -24.38
CA LEU A 136 -14.25 -2.66 -22.96
C LEU A 136 -15.60 -2.26 -22.33
N LYS A 137 -16.45 -1.56 -23.08
CA LYS A 137 -17.82 -1.20 -22.68
C LYS A 137 -18.72 -2.43 -22.48
N ALA A 138 -18.65 -3.40 -23.39
CA ALA A 138 -19.42 -4.63 -23.30
C ALA A 138 -18.90 -5.56 -22.19
N ARG A 139 -17.59 -5.56 -21.92
CA ARG A 139 -16.99 -6.25 -20.76
C ARG A 139 -17.45 -5.63 -19.44
N ALA A 140 -17.39 -4.30 -19.32
CA ALA A 140 -17.87 -3.59 -18.13
C ALA A 140 -19.37 -3.82 -17.86
N ALA A 141 -20.21 -3.81 -18.91
CA ALA A 141 -21.64 -4.12 -18.80
C ALA A 141 -21.89 -5.57 -18.38
N PHE A 142 -21.15 -6.54 -18.94
CA PHE A 142 -21.25 -7.94 -18.55
C PHE A 142 -20.79 -8.18 -17.10
N HIS A 143 -19.68 -7.55 -16.68
CA HIS A 143 -19.23 -7.59 -15.29
C HIS A 143 -20.27 -7.00 -14.33
N GLN A 144 -20.93 -5.91 -14.72
CA GLN A 144 -22.00 -5.30 -13.93
C GLN A 144 -23.22 -6.22 -13.81
N GLU A 145 -23.68 -6.83 -14.90
CA GLU A 145 -24.82 -7.77 -14.89
C GLU A 145 -24.55 -9.00 -13.99
N MET A 146 -23.33 -9.56 -14.04
CA MET A 146 -22.95 -10.70 -13.21
C MET A 146 -22.79 -10.31 -11.73
N LEU A 147 -22.29 -9.10 -11.45
CA LEU A 147 -22.24 -8.56 -10.10
C LEU A 147 -23.66 -8.37 -9.52
N ASP A 148 -24.60 -7.85 -10.32
CA ASP A 148 -25.99 -7.65 -9.91
C ASP A 148 -26.68 -8.97 -9.55
N LYS A 149 -26.53 -10.02 -10.39
CA LYS A 149 -27.03 -11.37 -10.11
C LYS A 149 -26.38 -11.99 -8.86
N THR A 150 -25.09 -11.75 -8.66
CA THR A 150 -24.34 -12.28 -7.51
C THR A 150 -24.78 -11.60 -6.21
N ILE A 151 -24.98 -10.29 -6.24
CA ILE A 151 -25.48 -9.52 -5.09
C ILE A 151 -26.92 -9.93 -4.76
N GLU A 152 -27.79 -10.08 -5.78
CA GLU A 152 -29.16 -10.54 -5.59
C GLU A 152 -29.21 -11.93 -4.93
N GLN A 153 -28.35 -12.85 -5.38
CA GLN A 153 -28.26 -14.20 -4.82
C GLN A 153 -27.63 -14.20 -3.40
N ALA A 154 -26.61 -13.38 -3.15
CA ALA A 154 -25.98 -13.25 -1.83
C ALA A 154 -26.94 -12.65 -0.78
N ILE A 155 -27.78 -11.69 -1.19
CA ILE A 155 -28.85 -11.13 -0.35
C ILE A 155 -29.92 -12.18 -0.06
N LYS A 156 -30.38 -12.95 -1.08
CA LYS A 156 -31.33 -14.06 -0.89
C LYS A 156 -30.82 -15.13 0.07
N LEU A 157 -29.49 -15.29 0.18
CA LEU A 157 -28.83 -16.28 1.02
C LEU A 157 -28.33 -15.72 2.38
N GLY A 158 -28.57 -14.43 2.67
CA GLY A 158 -28.28 -13.82 3.98
C GLY A 158 -26.80 -13.62 4.32
N HIS A 159 -25.93 -13.46 3.32
CA HIS A 159 -24.47 -13.32 3.55
C HIS A 159 -24.05 -11.88 3.95
N ASP A 160 -23.18 -11.78 4.97
CA ASP A 160 -22.46 -10.56 5.38
C ASP A 160 -21.19 -10.31 4.52
N LYS A 161 -20.68 -9.08 4.49
CA LYS A 161 -19.57 -8.60 3.63
C LYS A 161 -18.28 -9.45 3.69
N ASN A 162 -18.12 -10.27 4.72
CA ASN A 162 -17.01 -11.21 4.88
C ASN A 162 -17.09 -12.45 3.97
N ALA A 163 -18.14 -12.59 3.16
CA ALA A 163 -18.31 -13.66 2.17
C ALA A 163 -17.81 -13.29 0.76
N PHE A 164 -17.37 -12.06 0.55
CA PHE A 164 -16.87 -11.60 -0.75
C PHE A 164 -15.50 -12.17 -1.09
N ASN A 165 -15.29 -12.47 -2.37
CA ASN A 165 -13.96 -12.83 -2.87
C ASN A 165 -13.02 -11.60 -2.79
N THR A 166 -11.73 -11.84 -2.98
CA THR A 166 -10.71 -10.80 -2.81
C THR A 166 -10.93 -9.58 -3.72
N GLU A 167 -11.34 -9.80 -4.97
CA GLU A 167 -11.58 -8.73 -5.94
C GLU A 167 -12.79 -7.88 -5.56
N GLN A 168 -13.87 -8.52 -5.13
CA GLN A 168 -15.08 -7.86 -4.63
C GLN A 168 -14.79 -7.04 -3.36
N LEU A 169 -13.98 -7.57 -2.45
CA LEU A 169 -13.57 -6.83 -1.25
C LEU A 169 -12.74 -5.60 -1.62
N GLY A 170 -11.81 -5.73 -2.56
CA GLY A 170 -11.03 -4.60 -3.08
C GLY A 170 -11.90 -3.53 -3.73
N PHE A 171 -12.89 -3.93 -4.53
CA PHE A 171 -13.85 -3.01 -5.14
C PHE A 171 -14.70 -2.26 -4.11
N LEU A 172 -15.22 -2.97 -3.11
CA LEU A 172 -16.02 -2.36 -2.04
C LEU A 172 -15.18 -1.39 -1.21
N SER A 173 -13.91 -1.72 -0.97
CA SER A 173 -12.96 -0.87 -0.25
C SER A 173 -12.60 0.39 -1.05
N ALA A 174 -12.35 0.24 -2.35
CA ALA A 174 -12.14 1.39 -3.25
C ALA A 174 -13.36 2.32 -3.27
N LYS A 175 -14.57 1.74 -3.31
CA LYS A 175 -15.82 2.52 -3.31
C LYS A 175 -16.11 3.21 -1.97
N SER A 176 -15.74 2.60 -0.84
CA SER A 176 -16.03 3.16 0.50
C SER A 176 -15.21 4.45 0.75
N CYS A 177 -13.97 4.49 0.26
CA CYS A 177 -13.06 5.62 0.47
C CYS A 177 -13.15 6.72 -0.59
N LEU A 178 -13.62 6.43 -1.81
CA LEU A 178 -13.57 7.35 -2.94
C LEU A 178 -14.63 8.46 -2.87
N LYS A 179 -14.20 9.71 -3.02
CA LYS A 179 -14.99 10.93 -3.10
C LYS A 179 -14.76 11.59 -4.46
N VAL A 180 -15.82 11.69 -5.26
CA VAL A 180 -15.80 12.34 -6.58
C VAL A 180 -16.70 13.58 -6.64
N ASP A 181 -17.30 13.97 -5.53
CA ASP A 181 -18.38 14.96 -5.46
C ASP A 181 -17.94 16.34 -5.99
N SER A 182 -16.67 16.67 -5.80
CA SER A 182 -16.03 17.91 -6.23
C SER A 182 -15.94 18.08 -7.75
N VAL A 183 -16.01 17.00 -8.53
CA VAL A 183 -16.05 17.08 -10.00
C VAL A 183 -17.48 17.42 -10.43
N LEU A 184 -17.72 18.65 -10.88
CA LEU A 184 -19.09 19.13 -11.08
C LEU A 184 -19.73 18.62 -12.38
N ASP A 185 -18.94 18.43 -13.43
CA ASP A 185 -19.42 17.87 -14.70
C ASP A 185 -19.84 16.40 -14.51
N PRO A 186 -21.10 16.02 -14.78
CA PRO A 186 -21.59 14.66 -14.54
C PRO A 186 -20.86 13.57 -15.32
N SER A 187 -20.50 13.84 -16.57
CA SER A 187 -19.82 12.89 -17.45
C SER A 187 -18.39 12.64 -16.97
N LYS A 188 -17.66 13.71 -16.63
CA LYS A 188 -16.32 13.61 -16.07
C LYS A 188 -16.31 12.98 -14.68
N LYS A 189 -17.25 13.36 -13.81
CA LYS A 189 -17.41 12.77 -12.46
C LYS A 189 -17.53 11.25 -12.54
N LYS A 190 -18.37 10.77 -13.45
CA LYS A 190 -18.52 9.33 -13.72
C LYS A 190 -17.23 8.72 -14.26
N ALA A 191 -16.58 9.32 -15.24
CA ALA A 191 -15.35 8.79 -15.82
C ALA A 191 -14.23 8.69 -14.78
N CYS A 192 -14.04 9.73 -13.95
CA CYS A 192 -13.11 9.72 -12.83
C CYS A 192 -13.46 8.61 -11.83
N TYR A 193 -14.74 8.44 -11.49
CA TYR A 193 -15.16 7.37 -10.61
C TYR A 193 -14.78 5.99 -11.17
N ILE A 194 -15.09 5.71 -12.43
CA ILE A 194 -14.79 4.42 -13.07
C ILE A 194 -13.28 4.14 -13.05
N GLU A 195 -12.47 5.12 -13.46
CA GLU A 195 -11.03 4.91 -13.55
C GLU A 195 -10.36 4.83 -12.18
N ALA A 196 -10.75 5.69 -11.23
CA ALA A 196 -10.25 5.61 -9.86
C ALA A 196 -10.59 4.27 -9.23
N ILE A 197 -11.83 3.79 -9.38
CA ILE A 197 -12.23 2.46 -8.91
C ILE A 197 -11.39 1.37 -9.58
N ARG A 198 -11.14 1.43 -10.88
CA ARG A 198 -10.30 0.45 -11.59
C ARG A 198 -8.90 0.38 -10.98
N ILE A 199 -8.26 1.52 -10.77
CA ILE A 199 -6.90 1.62 -10.21
C ILE A 199 -6.87 1.10 -8.77
N LEU A 200 -7.72 1.63 -7.90
CA LEU A 200 -7.74 1.28 -6.48
C LEU A 200 -8.12 -0.19 -6.26
N THR A 201 -9.08 -0.70 -7.03
CA THR A 201 -9.47 -2.12 -6.99
C THR A 201 -8.32 -3.01 -7.43
N ALA A 202 -7.51 -2.60 -8.41
CA ALA A 202 -6.35 -3.40 -8.80
C ALA A 202 -5.29 -3.47 -7.69
N MET A 203 -5.17 -2.43 -6.87
CA MET A 203 -4.24 -2.39 -5.73
C MET A 203 -4.75 -3.14 -4.49
N LEU A 204 -6.06 -3.19 -4.26
CA LEU A 204 -6.67 -3.84 -3.09
C LEU A 204 -7.24 -5.24 -3.38
N GLY A 205 -7.63 -5.50 -4.62
CA GLY A 205 -8.46 -6.63 -5.04
C GLY A 205 -7.70 -7.93 -5.26
N LYS A 206 -6.41 -7.97 -4.95
CA LYS A 206 -5.57 -9.18 -5.07
C LYS A 206 -5.10 -9.73 -3.72
N ASN A 207 -5.22 -8.94 -2.64
CA ASN A 207 -4.91 -9.36 -1.28
C ASN A 207 -6.05 -9.01 -0.31
N SER A 208 -6.78 -10.03 0.14
CA SER A 208 -7.96 -9.82 1.00
C SER A 208 -7.57 -9.38 2.42
N GLU A 209 -6.39 -9.74 2.89
CA GLU A 209 -5.89 -9.23 4.17
C GLU A 209 -5.49 -7.76 4.07
N LEU A 210 -4.87 -7.35 2.96
CA LEU A 210 -4.59 -5.94 2.69
C LEU A 210 -5.88 -5.12 2.67
N ALA A 211 -6.89 -5.57 1.92
CA ALA A 211 -8.18 -4.90 1.85
C ALA A 211 -8.87 -4.83 3.23
N LYS A 212 -8.84 -5.92 4.03
CA LYS A 212 -9.36 -5.92 5.41
C LYS A 212 -8.63 -4.93 6.31
N ARG A 213 -7.29 -4.86 6.24
CA ARG A 213 -6.52 -3.89 7.03
C ARG A 213 -6.80 -2.47 6.56
N PHE A 214 -6.90 -2.24 5.25
CA PHE A 214 -7.25 -0.95 4.67
C PHE A 214 -8.57 -0.40 5.22
N GLU A 215 -9.61 -1.22 5.34
CA GLU A 215 -10.91 -0.77 5.90
C GLU A 215 -10.78 -0.17 7.31
N SER A 216 -9.81 -0.61 8.11
CA SER A 216 -9.58 -0.07 9.46
C SER A 216 -8.81 1.26 9.50
N THR A 217 -8.27 1.71 8.36
CA THR A 217 -7.43 2.92 8.29
C THR A 217 -8.22 4.22 8.28
N GLY A 218 -9.46 4.20 7.80
CA GLY A 218 -10.27 5.40 7.60
C GLY A 218 -9.72 6.36 6.52
N ILE A 219 -8.91 5.87 5.58
CA ILE A 219 -8.41 6.64 4.45
C ILE A 219 -9.58 7.11 3.56
N GLU A 220 -9.57 8.37 3.15
CA GLU A 220 -10.47 8.92 2.13
C GLU A 220 -9.67 9.33 0.88
N VAL A 221 -10.12 8.89 -0.29
CA VAL A 221 -9.51 9.24 -1.58
C VAL A 221 -10.38 10.29 -2.25
N VAL A 222 -9.84 11.47 -2.51
CA VAL A 222 -10.57 12.61 -3.07
C VAL A 222 -10.06 12.90 -4.47
N VAL A 223 -10.97 12.94 -5.45
CA VAL A 223 -10.65 13.39 -6.80
C VAL A 223 -10.59 14.92 -6.83
N VAL A 224 -9.41 15.45 -7.11
CA VAL A 224 -9.16 16.87 -7.29
C VAL A 224 -9.56 17.28 -8.72
N PRO A 225 -10.55 18.18 -8.88
CA PRO A 225 -10.98 18.64 -10.20
C PRO A 225 -9.89 19.38 -10.95
N ALA A 226 -9.92 19.30 -12.29
CA ALA A 226 -8.96 19.95 -13.18
C ALA A 226 -9.09 21.50 -13.22
N ASP A 227 -10.14 22.06 -12.60
CA ASP A 227 -10.54 23.48 -12.71
C ASP A 227 -10.22 24.33 -11.47
N ARG A 228 -9.76 23.73 -10.36
CA ARG A 228 -9.42 24.46 -9.12
C ARG A 228 -8.30 23.78 -8.32
N PRO A 229 -7.57 24.53 -7.47
CA PRO A 229 -6.60 23.97 -6.53
C PRO A 229 -7.20 22.90 -5.61
N MET A 230 -6.36 21.96 -5.16
CA MET A 230 -6.73 20.96 -4.14
C MET A 230 -7.21 21.64 -2.85
N THR A 231 -6.55 22.72 -2.45
CA THR A 231 -6.84 23.51 -1.24
C THR A 231 -8.19 24.25 -1.29
N ASP A 232 -8.88 24.28 -2.43
CA ASP A 232 -10.24 24.82 -2.53
C ASP A 232 -11.31 23.78 -2.14
N LEU A 233 -10.92 22.51 -1.96
CA LEU A 233 -11.83 21.45 -1.53
C LEU A 233 -11.99 21.45 0.00
N PRO A 234 -13.18 21.15 0.53
CA PRO A 234 -13.44 21.15 1.98
C PRO A 234 -12.46 20.29 2.78
N GLU A 235 -12.04 19.15 2.22
CA GLU A 235 -11.12 18.19 2.84
C GLU A 235 -9.72 18.80 3.06
N PHE A 236 -9.31 19.72 2.19
CA PHE A 236 -7.96 20.31 2.16
C PHE A 236 -7.94 21.81 2.46
N ALA A 237 -9.08 22.42 2.78
CA ALA A 237 -9.23 23.86 2.97
C ALA A 237 -8.28 24.44 4.04
N SER A 238 -7.93 23.64 5.06
CA SER A 238 -6.97 24.03 6.10
C SER A 238 -5.54 24.24 5.60
N LEU A 239 -5.21 23.79 4.39
CA LEU A 239 -3.89 23.91 3.78
C LEU A 239 -3.78 25.13 2.85
N LYS A 240 -4.86 25.88 2.66
CA LYS A 240 -4.88 27.09 1.84
C LYS A 240 -3.83 28.10 2.32
N GLY A 241 -2.93 28.51 1.43
CA GLY A 241 -1.85 29.46 1.73
C GLY A 241 -0.71 28.89 2.58
N VAL A 242 -0.71 27.58 2.87
CA VAL A 242 0.31 26.94 3.70
C VAL A 242 1.48 26.46 2.83
N GLY A 243 2.71 26.80 3.25
CA GLY A 243 3.93 26.28 2.64
C GLY A 243 4.20 24.82 2.99
N ILE A 244 4.83 24.05 2.09
CA ILE A 244 5.22 22.67 2.38
C ILE A 244 6.56 22.68 3.12
N ALA A 245 6.56 22.23 4.37
CA ALA A 245 7.70 22.31 5.29
C ALA A 245 8.92 21.42 4.93
N GLN A 246 8.91 20.71 3.79
CA GLN A 246 9.95 19.73 3.41
C GLN A 246 10.84 20.15 2.22
N GLN A 247 11.00 21.43 1.90
CA GLN A 247 11.88 21.80 0.76
C GLN A 247 13.26 22.32 1.19
N SER A 248 14.30 21.62 0.70
CA SER A 248 15.69 22.10 0.63
C SER A 248 16.02 22.72 -0.74
N SER A 249 15.04 23.00 -1.59
CA SER A 249 15.24 23.62 -2.90
C SER A 249 14.67 25.04 -2.91
N SER A 250 15.29 25.90 -3.72
CA SER A 250 15.04 27.34 -3.88
C SER A 250 13.67 27.72 -4.49
N VAL A 251 12.68 26.83 -4.44
CA VAL A 251 11.33 27.05 -4.94
C VAL A 251 10.37 26.88 -3.77
N SER A 252 9.69 27.94 -3.33
CA SER A 252 8.68 27.80 -2.27
C SER A 252 7.44 27.11 -2.84
N ARG A 253 7.36 25.78 -2.74
CA ARG A 253 6.15 25.03 -3.11
C ARG A 253 5.12 25.12 -1.97
N GLY A 254 3.95 25.69 -2.27
CA GLY A 254 2.81 25.74 -1.36
C GLY A 254 1.77 24.67 -1.69
N TRP A 255 0.92 24.33 -0.72
CA TRP A 255 -0.14 23.34 -0.91
C TRP A 255 -1.13 23.72 -2.03
N ASP A 256 -1.31 25.01 -2.33
CA ASP A 256 -2.13 25.48 -3.46
C ASP A 256 -1.62 25.02 -4.84
N SER A 257 -0.32 24.76 -4.97
CA SER A 257 0.32 24.25 -6.19
C SER A 257 0.36 22.72 -6.28
N THR A 258 0.01 22.04 -5.18
CA THR A 258 0.03 20.57 -5.11
C THR A 258 -1.28 20.01 -5.63
N ARG A 259 -1.18 19.02 -6.50
CA ARG A 259 -2.32 18.39 -7.17
C ARG A 259 -2.60 16.98 -6.65
N GLY A 260 -1.55 16.18 -6.46
CA GLY A 260 -1.61 14.84 -5.88
C GLY A 260 -0.85 14.80 -4.55
N VAL A 261 -1.36 14.02 -3.61
CA VAL A 261 -0.69 13.72 -2.34
C VAL A 261 -1.23 12.44 -1.73
N GLY A 262 -0.34 11.58 -1.24
CA GLY A 262 -0.66 10.39 -0.46
C GLY A 262 -0.34 10.53 1.03
N GLY A 263 -1.14 9.87 1.88
CA GLY A 263 -0.89 9.75 3.31
C GLY A 263 -0.98 11.07 4.08
N LEU A 264 -1.72 12.05 3.57
CA LEU A 264 -1.85 13.37 4.19
C LEU A 264 -2.79 13.31 5.39
N GLN A 265 -2.24 13.41 6.60
CA GLN A 265 -3.04 13.42 7.82
C GLN A 265 -3.60 14.83 8.10
N ILE A 266 -4.94 14.95 8.12
CA ILE A 266 -5.64 16.18 8.52
C ILE A 266 -6.62 15.81 9.64
N GLY A 267 -6.32 16.29 10.84
CA GLY A 267 -7.06 15.89 12.05
C GLY A 267 -6.96 14.37 12.27
N ALA A 268 -8.10 13.72 12.47
CA ALA A 268 -8.18 12.27 12.71
C ALA A 268 -8.21 11.42 11.42
N LYS A 269 -8.26 12.04 10.23
CA LYS A 269 -8.38 11.34 8.95
C LYS A 269 -7.11 11.45 8.12
N MET A 270 -6.88 10.41 7.32
CA MET A 270 -5.84 10.38 6.30
C MET A 270 -6.49 10.56 4.93
N TYR A 271 -5.95 11.46 4.13
CA TYR A 271 -6.45 11.78 2.80
C TYR A 271 -5.46 11.40 1.71
N VAL A 272 -6.02 11.00 0.58
CA VAL A 272 -5.32 10.82 -0.69
C VAL A 272 -5.95 11.79 -1.68
N ALA A 273 -5.16 12.63 -2.31
CA ALA A 273 -5.60 13.44 -3.43
C ALA A 273 -5.14 12.79 -4.73
N ILE A 274 -6.09 12.41 -5.58
CA ILE A 274 -5.84 11.94 -6.94
C ILE A 274 -6.49 12.90 -7.93
N THR A 275 -5.99 12.99 -9.15
CA THR A 275 -6.28 14.15 -10.01
C THR A 275 -7.11 13.78 -11.22
N GLU A 276 -8.14 14.59 -11.55
CA GLU A 276 -8.97 14.43 -12.75
C GLU A 276 -8.12 14.28 -14.03
N GLU A 277 -7.12 15.15 -14.21
CA GLU A 277 -6.22 15.14 -15.37
C GLU A 277 -5.48 13.80 -15.56
N ASN A 278 -5.07 13.15 -14.46
CA ASN A 278 -4.38 11.87 -14.51
C ASN A 278 -5.35 10.72 -14.82
N LEU A 279 -6.56 10.77 -14.24
CA LEU A 279 -7.58 9.74 -14.46
C LEU A 279 -8.13 9.79 -15.90
N LEU A 280 -8.26 10.99 -16.47
CA LEU A 280 -8.85 11.16 -17.79
C LEU A 280 -7.82 11.29 -18.91
N GLY A 281 -6.54 11.44 -18.58
CA GLY A 281 -5.48 11.70 -19.57
C GLY A 281 -5.63 13.05 -20.26
N THR A 282 -6.25 14.02 -19.59
CA THR A 282 -6.52 15.37 -20.11
C THR A 282 -5.63 16.39 -19.41
N ASP A 283 -5.58 17.62 -19.93
CA ASP A 283 -4.89 18.71 -19.25
C ASP A 283 -5.75 19.37 -18.17
N VAL A 284 -5.10 19.97 -17.18
CA VAL A 284 -5.74 20.92 -16.27
C VAL A 284 -6.11 22.21 -16.98
N ASP A 285 -7.03 22.98 -16.38
CA ASP A 285 -7.32 24.34 -16.81
C ASP A 285 -6.05 25.19 -16.93
N ALA A 286 -6.00 26.07 -17.93
CA ALA A 286 -4.84 26.91 -18.20
C ALA A 286 -4.36 27.73 -16.99
N LYS A 287 -5.30 28.19 -16.15
CA LYS A 287 -5.01 28.92 -14.90
C LYS A 287 -4.32 28.08 -13.83
N LEU A 288 -4.49 26.75 -13.87
CA LEU A 288 -3.80 25.83 -12.96
C LEU A 288 -2.43 25.41 -13.50
N LYS A 289 -2.25 25.39 -14.83
CA LYS A 289 -0.94 25.10 -15.44
C LYS A 289 0.14 26.06 -14.95
N THR A 290 -0.21 27.34 -14.79
CA THR A 290 0.73 28.38 -14.35
C THR A 290 1.17 28.28 -12.89
N ILE A 291 0.44 27.51 -12.07
CA ILE A 291 0.73 27.33 -10.64
C ILE A 291 1.19 25.90 -10.30
N GLY A 292 1.43 25.03 -11.28
CA GLY A 292 2.04 23.71 -11.06
C GLY A 292 1.15 22.50 -11.38
N GLY A 293 -0.01 22.69 -12.00
CA GLY A 293 -0.82 21.57 -12.53
C GLY A 293 -0.36 21.12 -13.92
N GLY A 294 -0.34 19.80 -14.16
CA GLY A 294 0.08 19.27 -15.46
C GLY A 294 -0.35 17.81 -15.65
N CYS A 295 -0.61 17.44 -16.91
CA CYS A 295 -0.84 16.06 -17.28
C CYS A 295 0.49 15.29 -17.30
N TYR A 296 0.50 14.12 -16.69
CA TYR A 296 1.67 13.24 -16.72
C TYR A 296 1.73 12.47 -18.04
N ALA A 297 2.87 11.86 -18.33
CA ALA A 297 3.01 11.02 -19.51
C ALA A 297 1.92 9.93 -19.56
N SER A 298 1.51 9.56 -20.77
CA SER A 298 0.62 8.41 -20.96
C SER A 298 1.17 7.18 -20.24
N GLN A 299 0.29 6.43 -19.56
CA GLN A 299 0.62 5.28 -18.72
C GLN A 299 1.48 5.60 -17.48
N TYR A 300 1.53 6.87 -17.05
CA TYR A 300 1.94 7.21 -15.68
C TYR A 300 0.71 7.44 -14.82
N SER A 301 0.65 6.80 -13.65
CA SER A 301 -0.47 6.94 -12.71
C SER A 301 0.00 7.60 -11.42
N THR A 302 -0.28 8.90 -11.26
CA THR A 302 -0.16 9.53 -9.94
C THR A 302 -1.15 8.91 -8.96
N SER A 303 -2.31 8.45 -9.44
CA SER A 303 -3.34 7.88 -8.57
C SER A 303 -2.85 6.65 -7.80
N SER A 304 -2.18 5.71 -8.47
CA SER A 304 -1.58 4.54 -7.80
C SER A 304 -0.35 4.91 -6.97
N HIS A 305 0.42 5.91 -7.39
CA HIS A 305 1.57 6.42 -6.65
C HIS A 305 1.14 6.98 -5.28
N GLU A 306 0.20 7.93 -5.27
CA GLU A 306 -0.30 8.55 -4.03
C GLU A 306 -1.06 7.54 -3.16
N PHE A 307 -1.76 6.59 -3.77
CA PHE A 307 -2.41 5.54 -3.01
C PHE A 307 -1.39 4.59 -2.37
N ALA A 308 -0.28 4.27 -3.04
CA ALA A 308 0.81 3.47 -2.48
C ALA A 308 1.45 4.15 -1.25
N HIS A 309 1.70 5.47 -1.30
CA HIS A 309 2.13 6.25 -0.14
C HIS A 309 1.17 6.07 1.04
N SER A 310 -0.13 6.11 0.78
CA SER A 310 -1.17 6.02 1.80
C SER A 310 -1.25 4.61 2.42
N LEU A 311 -1.11 3.56 1.62
CA LEU A 311 -0.98 2.19 2.13
C LEU A 311 0.27 2.04 3.02
N HIS A 312 1.41 2.56 2.55
CA HIS A 312 2.68 2.50 3.26
C HIS A 312 2.62 3.24 4.62
N LEU A 313 2.05 4.44 4.64
CA LEU A 313 2.01 5.28 5.84
C LEU A 313 0.95 4.85 6.85
N SER A 314 -0.10 4.16 6.42
CA SER A 314 -1.17 3.64 7.28
C SER A 314 -0.88 2.26 7.86
N ASP A 315 -1.83 1.72 8.64
CA ASP A 315 -1.76 0.37 9.20
C ASP A 315 -2.19 -0.72 8.19
N ALA A 316 -2.52 -0.35 6.94
CA ALA A 316 -2.74 -1.31 5.85
C ALA A 316 -1.48 -2.13 5.55
N THR A 317 -0.31 -1.49 5.64
CA THR A 317 1.01 -2.13 5.53
C THR A 317 1.58 -2.40 6.93
N SER A 318 1.89 -3.66 7.23
CA SER A 318 2.42 -4.06 8.54
C SER A 318 3.84 -3.53 8.80
N LEU A 319 4.26 -3.47 10.06
CA LEU A 319 5.61 -3.03 10.43
C LEU A 319 6.72 -3.81 9.70
N ALA A 320 6.57 -5.13 9.56
CA ALA A 320 7.55 -5.96 8.85
C ALA A 320 7.68 -5.57 7.37
N GLN A 321 6.56 -5.24 6.73
CA GLN A 321 6.51 -4.77 5.35
C GLN A 321 7.13 -3.37 5.19
N LYS A 322 6.86 -2.44 6.13
CA LYS A 322 7.53 -1.12 6.14
C LYS A 322 9.05 -1.27 6.27
N GLN A 323 9.51 -2.16 7.14
CA GLN A 323 10.94 -2.43 7.30
C GLN A 323 11.56 -3.09 6.05
N ALA A 324 10.82 -3.91 5.32
CA ALA A 324 11.26 -4.47 4.04
C ALA A 324 11.49 -3.38 2.98
N ILE A 325 10.61 -2.36 2.95
CA ILE A 325 10.78 -1.16 2.10
C ILE A 325 12.06 -0.42 2.49
N THR A 326 12.23 -0.09 3.78
CA THR A 326 13.41 0.63 4.29
C THR A 326 14.71 -0.11 3.99
N ARG A 327 14.76 -1.43 4.21
CA ARG A 327 15.96 -2.23 3.92
C ARG A 327 16.27 -2.24 2.43
N SER A 328 15.27 -2.49 1.59
CA SER A 328 15.45 -2.52 0.13
C SER A 328 15.95 -1.17 -0.38
N PHE A 329 15.36 -0.07 0.07
CA PHE A 329 15.81 1.28 -0.25
C PHE A 329 17.24 1.53 0.19
N ASN A 330 17.59 1.28 1.46
CA ASN A 330 18.93 1.57 1.98
C ASN A 330 20.02 0.72 1.30
N ASN A 331 19.72 -0.55 1.01
CA ASN A 331 20.61 -1.44 0.28
C ASN A 331 20.89 -0.92 -1.15
N LYS A 332 19.89 -0.30 -1.79
CA LYS A 332 20.02 0.27 -3.14
C LYS A 332 20.64 1.67 -3.13
N LYS A 333 20.27 2.53 -2.18
CA LYS A 333 20.68 3.94 -2.11
C LYS A 333 22.19 4.07 -2.05
N LYS A 334 22.83 3.47 -1.02
CA LYS A 334 24.28 3.40 -0.69
C LYS A 334 25.13 4.68 -0.80
N VAL A 335 24.61 5.71 -1.44
CA VAL A 335 25.29 6.91 -1.91
C VAL A 335 24.32 8.06 -1.76
N ARG A 336 24.78 9.15 -1.16
CA ARG A 336 24.03 10.40 -1.02
C ARG A 336 24.87 11.54 -1.60
N ILE A 337 24.21 12.48 -2.26
CA ILE A 337 24.82 13.70 -2.76
C ILE A 337 24.45 14.82 -1.78
N ASP A 338 25.40 15.71 -1.48
CA ASP A 338 25.11 16.87 -0.63
C ASP A 338 24.23 17.90 -1.36
N SER A 339 23.54 18.75 -0.61
CA SER A 339 22.65 19.77 -1.18
C SER A 339 23.39 20.83 -2.03
N ALA A 340 24.68 21.05 -1.77
CA ALA A 340 25.52 21.93 -2.58
C ALA A 340 25.98 21.28 -3.89
N ASN A 341 25.75 19.98 -4.07
CA ASN A 341 26.20 19.18 -5.19
C ASN A 341 27.72 19.27 -5.44
N THR A 342 28.48 19.12 -4.36
CA THR A 342 29.96 19.17 -4.33
C THR A 342 30.59 17.94 -3.66
N ARG A 343 29.80 17.15 -2.91
CA ARG A 343 30.27 16.00 -2.14
C ARG A 343 29.37 14.80 -2.33
N ILE A 344 29.99 13.63 -2.33
CA ILE A 344 29.35 12.33 -2.38
C ILE A 344 29.66 11.62 -1.07
N PHE A 345 28.62 11.18 -0.37
CA PHE A 345 28.71 10.35 0.82
C PHE A 345 28.41 8.91 0.48
N ILE A 346 29.36 8.03 0.75
CA ILE A 346 29.24 6.58 0.55
C ILE A 346 28.91 5.91 1.88
N ASP A 347 27.88 5.08 1.87
CA ASP A 347 27.47 4.19 2.96
C ASP A 347 27.42 2.76 2.42
N ASP A 348 28.56 2.28 1.94
CA ASP A 348 28.75 0.90 1.51
C ASP A 348 30.04 0.36 2.15
N PRO A 349 29.97 -0.66 3.03
CA PRO A 349 31.14 -1.26 3.64
C PRO A 349 32.04 -2.01 2.64
N LEU A 350 31.54 -2.31 1.44
CA LEU A 350 32.28 -2.97 0.36
C LEU A 350 32.82 -1.98 -0.68
N PHE A 351 32.72 -0.67 -0.40
CA PHE A 351 33.18 0.35 -1.33
C PHE A 351 34.70 0.27 -1.54
N VAL A 352 35.10 0.17 -2.81
CA VAL A 352 36.48 0.33 -3.24
C VAL A 352 36.66 1.76 -3.76
N PRO A 353 37.59 2.56 -3.20
CA PRO A 353 37.89 3.93 -3.64
C PRO A 353 38.40 4.03 -5.09
N ALA A 354 37.50 3.96 -6.06
CA ALA A 354 37.85 4.11 -7.48
C ALA A 354 36.74 4.76 -8.30
N GLN A 355 37.16 5.48 -9.35
CA GLN A 355 36.28 6.14 -10.32
C GLN A 355 35.27 5.16 -10.94
N HIS A 356 35.72 3.98 -11.37
CA HIS A 356 34.85 2.98 -12.00
C HIS A 356 33.77 2.44 -11.04
N THR A 357 34.07 2.33 -9.73
CA THR A 357 33.09 1.91 -8.71
C THR A 357 31.99 2.94 -8.54
N LEU A 358 32.34 4.22 -8.53
CA LEU A 358 31.37 5.31 -8.50
C LEU A 358 30.58 5.39 -9.81
N ASP A 359 31.22 5.13 -10.94
CA ASP A 359 30.54 5.04 -12.22
C ASP A 359 29.47 3.96 -12.24
N ALA A 360 29.76 2.78 -11.68
CA ALA A 360 28.76 1.74 -11.51
C ALA A 360 27.61 2.16 -10.58
N LEU A 361 27.89 2.81 -9.44
CA LEU A 361 26.86 3.19 -8.46
C LEU A 361 25.86 4.23 -8.97
N PHE A 362 26.29 5.15 -9.83
CA PHE A 362 25.41 6.17 -10.42
C PHE A 362 24.83 5.74 -11.78
N SER A 363 25.41 4.72 -12.43
CA SER A 363 24.82 4.08 -13.62
C SER A 363 23.88 2.93 -13.25
N GLN A 364 23.84 2.52 -11.97
CA GLN A 364 22.87 1.57 -11.47
C GLN A 364 21.46 2.08 -11.76
N GLU A 365 20.68 1.24 -12.43
CA GLU A 365 19.31 1.55 -12.78
C GLU A 365 18.38 1.54 -11.56
N TRP A 366 17.64 2.64 -11.40
CA TRP A 366 16.48 2.72 -10.51
C TRP A 366 15.21 2.58 -11.34
N VAL A 367 14.09 2.38 -10.66
CA VAL A 367 12.78 2.39 -11.32
C VAL A 367 12.52 3.70 -12.08
N ASP A 368 13.15 4.81 -11.66
CA ASP A 368 13.12 6.11 -12.35
C ASP A 368 14.41 6.42 -13.13
N GLY A 369 15.19 5.39 -13.47
CA GLY A 369 16.42 5.51 -14.23
C GLY A 369 17.65 5.92 -13.41
N PRO A 370 18.82 6.08 -14.06
CA PRO A 370 20.08 6.37 -13.40
C PRO A 370 20.10 7.72 -12.66
N ARG A 371 20.91 7.80 -11.60
CA ARG A 371 21.08 9.01 -10.75
C ARG A 371 22.06 10.03 -11.33
N ARG A 372 21.80 10.42 -12.57
CA ARG A 372 22.56 11.41 -13.34
C ARG A 372 21.65 12.11 -14.31
N ASN A 373 21.84 13.41 -14.49
CA ASN A 373 21.11 14.13 -15.52
C ASN A 373 21.29 13.49 -16.92
N LEU A 374 20.29 13.61 -17.78
CA LEU A 374 20.34 13.14 -19.17
C LEU A 374 21.37 13.91 -20.00
N THR A 375 21.51 15.21 -19.77
CA THR A 375 22.38 16.08 -20.56
C THR A 375 23.83 16.01 -20.07
N ARG A 376 24.73 15.79 -21.02
CA ARG A 376 26.18 15.81 -20.76
C ARG A 376 26.67 17.24 -20.54
N LEU A 377 27.47 17.44 -19.50
CA LEU A 377 28.13 18.71 -19.20
C LEU A 377 29.25 19.01 -20.22
N PRO A 378 29.44 20.27 -20.61
CA PRO A 378 30.54 20.67 -21.50
C PRO A 378 31.91 20.49 -20.84
N THR A 379 31.99 20.69 -19.52
CA THR A 379 33.19 20.48 -18.71
C THR A 379 32.85 19.50 -17.57
N PRO A 380 33.70 18.49 -17.30
CA PRO A 380 33.45 17.58 -16.20
C PRO A 380 33.39 18.30 -14.86
N LYS A 381 32.45 17.89 -14.01
CA LYS A 381 32.34 18.36 -12.62
C LYS A 381 33.06 17.41 -11.68
N GLN A 382 33.70 17.96 -10.66
CA GLN A 382 34.45 17.21 -9.65
C GLN A 382 33.70 17.18 -8.31
N TYR A 383 33.75 16.04 -7.65
CA TYR A 383 33.06 15.79 -6.38
C TYR A 383 34.02 15.17 -5.37
N TRP A 384 34.01 15.68 -4.15
CA TRP A 384 34.74 15.06 -3.06
C TRP A 384 34.04 13.80 -2.57
N VAL A 385 34.77 12.70 -2.40
CA VAL A 385 34.19 11.42 -1.99
C VAL A 385 34.47 11.14 -0.52
N TRP A 386 33.42 11.09 0.30
CA TRP A 386 33.48 10.81 1.73
C TRP A 386 32.87 9.46 2.06
N VAL A 387 33.57 8.62 2.82
CA VAL A 387 33.04 7.34 3.30
C VAL A 387 32.48 7.52 4.71
N THR A 388 31.16 7.48 4.81
CA THR A 388 30.43 7.84 6.03
C THR A 388 30.76 6.91 7.19
N LYS A 389 30.83 5.59 6.94
CA LYS A 389 31.17 4.60 7.99
C LYS A 389 32.56 4.81 8.60
N HIS A 390 33.52 5.25 7.80
CA HIS A 390 34.89 5.51 8.27
C HIS A 390 35.06 6.93 8.82
N HIS A 391 34.05 7.78 8.67
CA HIS A 391 34.12 9.20 9.00
C HIS A 391 35.37 9.87 8.39
N ALA A 392 35.68 9.54 7.13
CA ALA A 392 36.87 10.01 6.43
C ALA A 392 36.65 10.15 4.92
N TYR A 393 37.49 10.96 4.26
CA TYR A 393 37.58 10.99 2.80
C TYR A 393 38.09 9.65 2.26
N ALA A 394 37.56 9.23 1.12
CA ALA A 394 38.11 8.11 0.38
C ALA A 394 39.53 8.44 -0.08
N THR A 395 40.42 7.44 -0.02
CA THR A 395 41.84 7.60 -0.32
C THR A 395 42.23 6.66 -1.45
N ASN A 396 42.93 7.19 -2.45
CA ASN A 396 43.54 6.45 -3.55
C ASN A 396 44.67 5.53 -3.04
N PRO A 397 45.10 4.52 -3.83
CA PRO A 397 46.21 3.65 -3.46
C PRO A 397 47.53 4.37 -3.15
N ASP A 398 47.74 5.57 -3.70
CA ASP A 398 48.92 6.41 -3.49
C ASP A 398 48.84 7.30 -2.25
N GLY A 399 47.75 7.23 -1.47
CA GLY A 399 47.53 8.04 -0.27
C GLY A 399 46.85 9.40 -0.51
N SER A 400 46.58 9.80 -1.76
CA SER A 400 45.84 11.02 -2.07
C SER A 400 44.32 10.84 -1.89
N HIS A 401 43.56 11.92 -1.66
CA HIS A 401 42.10 11.81 -1.55
C HIS A 401 41.42 11.63 -2.92
N LEU A 402 40.38 10.79 -2.97
CA LEU A 402 39.62 10.52 -4.19
C LEU A 402 38.70 11.69 -4.54
N MET A 403 38.92 12.26 -5.73
CA MET A 403 38.02 13.19 -6.39
C MET A 403 37.31 12.47 -7.54
N TYR A 404 35.99 12.40 -7.50
CA TYR A 404 35.20 11.80 -8.55
C TYR A 404 34.92 12.81 -9.66
N THR A 405 35.19 12.44 -10.91
CA THR A 405 34.96 13.30 -12.07
C THR A 405 33.78 12.78 -12.87
N SER A 406 32.77 13.62 -13.14
CA SER A 406 31.60 13.24 -13.93
C SER A 406 31.34 14.18 -15.10
N HIS A 407 30.96 13.60 -16.23
CA HIS A 407 30.46 14.34 -17.39
C HIS A 407 28.95 14.64 -17.31
N TYR A 408 28.30 14.32 -16.21
CA TYR A 408 26.88 14.58 -15.98
C TYR A 408 26.72 15.23 -14.61
N GLU A 409 25.71 16.09 -14.46
CA GLU A 409 25.31 16.56 -13.13
C GLU A 409 24.78 15.35 -12.34
N LEU A 410 25.38 15.09 -11.18
CA LEU A 410 24.90 14.05 -10.29
C LEU A 410 23.69 14.58 -9.53
N GLN A 411 22.67 13.76 -9.42
CA GLN A 411 21.47 14.08 -8.67
C GLN A 411 20.66 12.81 -8.49
N ASP A 412 19.89 12.74 -7.43
CA ASP A 412 18.95 11.64 -7.25
C ASP A 412 17.85 11.69 -8.31
N CYS A 413 17.50 10.53 -8.84
CA CYS A 413 16.20 10.35 -9.51
C CYS A 413 15.10 10.31 -8.45
N TYR A 414 13.84 10.45 -8.86
CA TYR A 414 12.71 10.64 -7.96
C TYR A 414 12.56 9.48 -6.96
N ALA A 415 12.58 8.24 -7.44
CA ALA A 415 12.61 7.03 -6.59
C ALA A 415 13.84 6.91 -5.67
N ALA A 416 14.92 7.65 -5.90
CA ALA A 416 16.08 7.64 -5.01
C ALA A 416 15.98 8.68 -3.89
N PHE A 417 15.01 9.60 -3.93
CA PHE A 417 14.91 10.70 -2.97
C PHE A 417 14.74 10.19 -1.53
N ASP A 418 13.72 9.36 -1.29
CA ASP A 418 13.51 8.65 -0.04
C ASP A 418 12.83 7.28 -0.25
N GLU A 419 12.69 6.52 0.83
CA GLU A 419 12.09 5.18 0.80
C GLU A 419 10.60 5.17 0.45
N LYS A 420 9.88 6.28 0.65
CA LYS A 420 8.46 6.38 0.35
C LYS A 420 8.29 6.53 -1.17
N GLU A 421 9.04 7.45 -1.77
CA GLU A 421 9.05 7.64 -3.23
C GLU A 421 9.54 6.38 -3.93
N TYR A 422 10.56 5.73 -3.38
CA TYR A 422 11.03 4.43 -3.87
C TYR A 422 9.90 3.39 -3.92
N PHE A 423 9.17 3.19 -2.82
CA PHE A 423 8.07 2.22 -2.77
C PHE A 423 6.92 2.57 -3.71
N ALA A 424 6.52 3.83 -3.77
CA ALA A 424 5.44 4.28 -4.63
C ALA A 424 5.79 4.11 -6.12
N GLN A 425 7.04 4.40 -6.51
CA GLN A 425 7.50 4.21 -7.89
C GLN A 425 7.70 2.74 -8.25
N CYS A 426 8.22 1.92 -7.33
CA CYS A 426 8.25 0.47 -7.51
C CYS A 426 6.84 -0.11 -7.67
N THR A 427 5.86 0.36 -6.89
CA THR A 427 4.45 -0.01 -7.04
C THR A 427 3.93 0.36 -8.43
N ASN A 428 4.14 1.60 -8.88
CA ASN A 428 3.73 2.02 -10.21
C ASN A 428 4.33 1.14 -11.30
N ALA A 429 5.64 0.90 -11.26
CA ALA A 429 6.30 0.10 -12.30
C ALA A 429 5.83 -1.35 -12.27
N TYR A 430 5.62 -1.91 -11.08
CA TYR A 430 5.06 -3.25 -10.91
C TYR A 430 3.69 -3.40 -11.58
N LEU A 431 2.83 -2.38 -11.46
CA LEU A 431 1.51 -2.33 -12.06
C LEU A 431 1.52 -1.86 -13.54
N GLY A 432 2.70 -1.61 -14.13
CA GLY A 432 2.83 -1.14 -15.50
C GLY A 432 2.47 0.34 -15.70
N ALA A 433 2.46 1.14 -14.62
CA ALA A 433 2.01 2.53 -14.60
C ALA A 433 3.12 3.56 -14.28
N ASN A 434 4.38 3.26 -14.61
CA ASN A 434 5.54 4.15 -14.37
C ASN A 434 6.16 4.74 -15.65
N SER A 435 5.36 5.04 -16.66
CA SER A 435 5.89 5.61 -17.91
C SER A 435 6.36 7.07 -17.77
N GLY A 436 6.99 7.59 -18.81
CA GLY A 436 7.48 8.96 -18.88
C GLY A 436 8.95 9.12 -18.48
N SER A 437 9.33 10.36 -18.15
CA SER A 437 10.69 10.70 -17.71
C SER A 437 10.69 11.13 -16.26
N ASP A 438 11.78 10.82 -15.57
CA ASP A 438 12.03 11.25 -14.21
C ASP A 438 12.18 12.79 -14.14
N PRO A 439 11.42 13.50 -13.30
CA PRO A 439 11.39 14.96 -13.31
C PRO A 439 12.72 15.60 -12.86
N TYR A 440 13.56 14.85 -12.15
CA TYR A 440 14.85 15.34 -11.70
C TYR A 440 15.90 15.12 -12.78
N THR A 441 16.17 13.86 -13.13
CA THR A 441 17.27 13.47 -14.02
C THR A 441 16.93 13.63 -15.50
N GLN A 442 15.65 13.79 -15.84
CA GLN A 442 15.11 13.79 -17.20
C GLN A 442 15.38 12.51 -17.97
N ARG A 443 15.72 11.41 -17.28
CA ARG A 443 15.92 10.11 -17.90
C ARG A 443 14.59 9.37 -18.03
N PRO A 444 14.44 8.50 -19.05
CA PRO A 444 13.28 7.63 -19.14
C PRO A 444 13.14 6.77 -17.88
N ARG A 445 11.92 6.64 -17.37
CA ARG A 445 11.60 5.72 -16.30
C ARG A 445 11.52 4.29 -16.81
N ASN A 446 11.75 3.35 -15.92
CA ASN A 446 11.56 1.93 -16.16
C ASN A 446 10.16 1.51 -15.71
N ASN A 447 9.55 0.58 -16.46
CA ASN A 447 8.17 0.16 -16.24
C ASN A 447 7.98 -1.34 -16.47
N GLY A 448 7.00 -1.93 -15.77
CA GLY A 448 6.61 -3.33 -15.87
C GLY A 448 7.17 -4.25 -14.77
N GLU A 449 6.35 -5.23 -14.37
CA GLU A 449 6.67 -6.29 -13.40
C GLU A 449 8.00 -7.00 -13.72
N ALA A 450 8.22 -7.36 -15.00
CA ALA A 450 9.44 -8.06 -15.42
C ALA A 450 10.71 -7.26 -15.14
N TRP A 451 10.63 -5.92 -15.25
CA TRP A 451 11.74 -5.05 -14.93
C TRP A 451 12.01 -5.05 -13.42
N ILE A 452 10.96 -4.93 -12.60
CA ILE A 452 11.05 -4.97 -11.14
C ILE A 452 11.69 -6.28 -10.67
N ARG A 453 11.21 -7.43 -11.17
CA ARG A 453 11.73 -8.75 -10.81
C ARG A 453 13.22 -8.93 -11.14
N LYS A 454 13.71 -8.23 -12.16
CA LYS A 454 15.11 -8.33 -12.62
C LYS A 454 16.06 -7.38 -11.89
N HIS A 455 15.58 -6.20 -11.45
CA HIS A 455 16.46 -5.11 -11.01
C HIS A 455 16.21 -4.63 -9.57
N GLU A 456 15.14 -5.05 -8.92
CA GLU A 456 14.88 -4.71 -7.51
C GLU A 456 15.27 -5.83 -6.56
N GLU A 457 15.49 -5.45 -5.29
CA GLU A 457 15.85 -6.38 -4.23
C GLU A 457 14.80 -7.50 -4.09
N PRO A 458 15.20 -8.77 -3.90
CA PRO A 458 14.26 -9.88 -3.78
C PRO A 458 13.19 -9.67 -2.69
N GLU A 459 13.56 -8.97 -1.60
CA GLU A 459 12.64 -8.63 -0.52
C GLU A 459 11.56 -7.61 -0.97
N MET A 460 11.91 -6.63 -1.81
CA MET A 460 10.95 -5.71 -2.42
C MET A 460 10.02 -6.44 -3.40
N VAL A 461 10.58 -7.32 -4.25
CA VAL A 461 9.78 -8.11 -5.21
C VAL A 461 8.77 -8.97 -4.46
N LYS A 462 9.21 -9.66 -3.40
CA LYS A 462 8.32 -10.46 -2.55
C LYS A 462 7.22 -9.63 -1.91
N LEU A 463 7.55 -8.43 -1.43
CA LEU A 463 6.55 -7.51 -0.86
C LEU A 463 5.50 -7.11 -1.91
N LEU A 464 5.92 -6.74 -3.12
CA LEU A 464 5.00 -6.35 -4.20
C LEU A 464 4.11 -7.52 -4.63
N ASP A 465 4.65 -8.74 -4.66
CA ASP A 465 3.88 -9.97 -4.85
C ASP A 465 2.85 -10.15 -3.74
N GLU A 466 3.25 -10.03 -2.47
CA GLU A 466 2.34 -10.14 -1.34
C GLU A 466 1.21 -9.10 -1.39
N LEU A 467 1.50 -7.87 -1.83
CA LEU A 467 0.50 -6.79 -1.88
C LEU A 467 -0.43 -6.89 -3.10
N TYR A 468 0.12 -7.17 -4.28
CA TYR A 468 -0.58 -6.95 -5.56
C TYR A 468 -0.71 -8.19 -6.43
N SER A 469 0.06 -9.25 -6.20
CA SER A 469 -0.12 -10.52 -6.91
C SER A 469 -1.08 -11.42 -6.15
N SER A 470 -2.16 -11.83 -6.80
CA SER A 470 -2.74 -13.13 -6.48
C SER A 470 -1.67 -14.17 -6.84
N GLY A 471 -1.41 -15.16 -6.00
CA GLY A 471 -0.76 -16.38 -6.51
C GLY A 471 -1.53 -16.79 -7.78
N THR A 472 -0.85 -16.76 -8.93
CA THR A 472 -1.36 -16.88 -10.32
C THR A 472 -2.11 -15.67 -10.93
N THR A 473 -1.82 -15.46 -12.21
CA THR A 473 -1.57 -14.20 -12.95
C THR A 473 -2.79 -13.62 -13.72
N THR A 474 -2.59 -12.44 -14.33
CA THR A 474 -3.34 -11.75 -15.42
C THR A 474 -4.49 -10.78 -15.08
N ALA A 475 -4.18 -9.66 -14.42
CA ALA A 475 -5.02 -8.44 -14.46
C ALA A 475 -4.39 -7.26 -15.25
N PHE A 476 -3.12 -7.36 -15.65
CA PHE A 476 -2.36 -6.24 -16.24
C PHE A 476 -1.75 -6.53 -17.62
N SER A 477 -1.99 -7.69 -18.23
CA SER A 477 -1.53 -7.92 -19.61
C SER A 477 -2.44 -7.15 -20.58
N HIS A 478 -1.91 -6.02 -21.06
CA HIS A 478 -2.33 -5.18 -22.19
C HIS A 478 -3.20 -3.94 -21.87
N SER A 479 -2.56 -2.79 -21.69
CA SER A 479 -3.14 -1.52 -22.14
C SER A 479 -3.13 -1.49 -23.67
N HIS A 480 -4.28 -1.71 -24.33
CA HIS A 480 -4.43 -1.39 -25.75
C HIS A 480 -4.65 0.11 -25.94
N LEU A 481 -3.64 0.91 -25.56
CA LEU A 481 -3.51 2.29 -26.03
C LEU A 481 -2.55 2.30 -27.22
N GLU A 482 -2.95 1.61 -28.30
CA GLU A 482 -2.51 1.98 -29.64
C GLU A 482 -3.67 2.71 -30.31
N GLY A 483 -3.44 3.98 -30.66
CA GLY A 483 -4.20 4.67 -31.70
C GLY A 483 -5.58 5.22 -31.32
N THR A 484 -5.66 6.55 -31.27
CA THR A 484 -6.87 7.36 -31.52
C THR A 484 -8.05 7.19 -30.55
N ASN A 485 -8.05 7.91 -29.43
CA ASN A 485 -9.30 8.26 -28.76
C ASN A 485 -9.84 9.58 -29.34
N ARG A 486 -10.89 9.46 -30.15
CA ARG A 486 -11.91 10.50 -30.27
C ARG A 486 -12.90 10.35 -29.11
N ASP A 487 -13.54 11.48 -28.84
CA ASP A 487 -14.48 11.80 -27.78
C ASP A 487 -15.88 11.22 -28.05
N ASP A 488 -16.43 10.45 -27.11
CA ASP A 488 -17.75 9.80 -27.27
C ASP A 488 -18.52 9.74 -25.93
N GLY A 489 -18.68 10.87 -25.26
CA GLY A 489 -19.38 11.01 -23.96
C GLY A 489 -20.60 10.12 -23.73
N VAL A 490 -20.70 9.51 -22.54
CA VAL A 490 -21.90 8.80 -22.07
C VAL A 490 -22.08 8.97 -20.55
N ASP A 491 -23.25 9.47 -20.13
CA ASP A 491 -23.75 9.59 -18.75
C ASP A 491 -23.99 8.22 -18.07
N VAL A 492 -23.84 8.12 -16.73
CA VAL A 492 -24.33 7.00 -15.90
C VAL A 492 -24.94 7.58 -14.65
N THR A 493 -26.18 7.16 -14.43
CA THR A 493 -27.01 7.42 -13.26
C THR A 493 -26.37 6.82 -11.99
N THR A 494 -26.33 7.58 -10.90
CA THR A 494 -25.65 7.21 -9.65
C THR A 494 -26.54 6.42 -8.68
N ILE A 495 -25.96 5.71 -7.70
CA ILE A 495 -26.69 5.05 -6.60
C ILE A 495 -27.45 6.06 -5.72
N SER A 496 -26.99 7.32 -5.67
CA SER A 496 -27.76 8.40 -5.02
C SER A 496 -29.04 8.74 -5.79
N ASP A 497 -29.03 8.64 -7.12
CA ASP A 497 -30.23 8.79 -7.95
C ASP A 497 -31.18 7.60 -7.78
N TYR A 498 -30.62 6.38 -7.60
CA TYR A 498 -31.38 5.18 -7.24
C TYR A 498 -32.06 5.31 -5.87
N ILE A 499 -31.35 5.81 -4.85
CA ILE A 499 -31.88 6.00 -3.49
C ILE A 499 -32.90 7.14 -3.44
N LYS A 500 -32.63 8.28 -4.09
CA LYS A 500 -33.58 9.42 -4.15
C LYS A 500 -34.86 9.05 -4.91
N ALA A 501 -34.77 8.25 -5.97
CA ALA A 501 -35.94 7.75 -6.69
C ALA A 501 -36.73 6.69 -5.90
N HIS A 502 -36.09 5.90 -5.04
CA HIS A 502 -36.76 4.87 -4.21
C HIS A 502 -37.37 5.41 -2.91
N VAL A 503 -36.72 6.35 -2.21
CA VAL A 503 -37.29 6.95 -0.99
C VAL A 503 -38.52 7.80 -1.31
N ALA A 504 -38.57 8.41 -2.50
CA ALA A 504 -39.75 9.11 -3.00
C ALA A 504 -40.93 8.15 -3.31
N LYS A 505 -40.65 6.94 -3.83
CA LYS A 505 -41.67 5.90 -4.10
C LYS A 505 -42.17 5.18 -2.83
N ALA A 506 -41.33 5.02 -1.82
CA ALA A 506 -41.70 4.35 -0.56
C ALA A 506 -42.66 5.19 0.31
N LYS A 507 -42.70 6.51 0.15
CA LYS A 507 -43.67 7.38 0.83
C LYS A 507 -45.05 7.43 0.15
N THR A 508 -45.19 6.87 -1.06
CA THR A 508 -46.44 6.93 -1.84
C THR A 508 -47.21 5.63 -1.91
N ASN A 509 -46.74 4.54 -1.29
CA ASN A 509 -47.50 3.28 -1.21
C ASN A 509 -47.43 2.66 0.20
N PRO A 510 -48.38 3.00 1.09
CA PRO A 510 -48.56 2.31 2.35
C PRO A 510 -49.56 1.17 2.19
N THR A 511 -49.16 0.04 1.61
CA THR A 511 -49.81 -1.30 1.73
C THR A 511 -49.17 -2.25 0.72
N VAL A 512 -48.34 -3.18 1.18
CA VAL A 512 -48.58 -4.64 1.24
C VAL A 512 -47.60 -5.20 2.28
#